data_AF-A0A381VZ81-F1
#
_entry.id   AF-A0A381VZ81-F1
#
_cell.length_a   1.000
_cell.length_b   1.000
_cell.length_c   1.000
_cell.angle_alpha   90.00
_cell.angle_beta   90.00
_cell.angle_gamma   90.00
#
_symmetry.space_group_name_H-M   'P 1'
#
loop_
_entity.id
_entity.type
_entity.pdbx_description
1 polymer ?
#
loop_
_entity_poly.entity_id
_entity_poly.type
_entity_poly.pdbx_seq_one_letter_code
_entity_poly.pdbx_strand_id
1 'polypeptide(L)' 'MKLKFKTPAKVNLGLHVHGKREDGFHELETIFQMV' A
#
# COMPACT_ATOMS: atom_id res chain seq x y z
N MET A 1 15.60 -12.11 -26.37
CA MET A 1 14.24 -11.54 -26.36
C MET A 1 14.07 -10.76 -25.06
N LYS A 2 13.62 -9.49 -25.09
CA LYS A 2 13.54 -8.64 -23.89
C LYS A 2 12.11 -8.70 -23.33
N LEU A 3 11.94 -9.21 -22.12
CA LEU A 3 10.65 -9.20 -21.42
C LEU A 3 10.32 -7.78 -20.97
N LYS A 4 9.07 -7.35 -21.15
CA LYS A 4 8.57 -6.05 -20.71
C LYS A 4 7.21 -6.22 -20.04
N PHE A 5 7.10 -5.71 -18.81
CA PHE A 5 5.88 -5.75 -18.01
C PHE A 5 5.38 -4.34 -17.73
N LYS A 6 4.07 -4.19 -17.54
CA LYS A 6 3.48 -2.97 -16.98
C LYS A 6 3.62 -3.00 -15.46
N THR A 7 4.06 -1.90 -14.87
CA THR A 7 4.23 -1.72 -13.42
C THR A 7 3.32 -0.59 -12.95
N PRO A 8 2.00 -0.84 -12.85
CA PRO A 8 1.06 0.21 -12.46
C PRO A 8 1.36 0.69 -11.04
N ALA A 9 1.14 1.98 -10.80
CA ALA A 9 1.27 2.57 -9.48
C ALA A 9 -0.07 2.52 -8.73
N LYS A 10 -0.04 2.83 -7.43
CA LYS A 10 -1.24 3.00 -6.61
C LYS A 10 -1.20 4.32 -5.87
N VAL A 11 -2.37 4.76 -5.42
CA VAL A 11 -2.56 5.78 -4.41
C VAL A 11 -3.40 5.21 -3.26
N ASN A 12 -3.26 5.78 -2.07
CA ASN A 12 -4.12 5.48 -0.92
C ASN A 12 -5.23 6.54 -0.87
N LEU A 13 -6.48 6.13 -1.04
CA LEU A 13 -7.64 7.02 -0.88
C LEU A 13 -8.05 7.04 0.60
N GLY A 14 -7.25 7.73 1.40
CA GLY A 14 -7.34 7.70 2.85
C GLY A 14 -6.43 6.63 3.46
N LEU A 15 -5.83 6.94 4.61
CA LEU A 15 -4.99 6.05 5.38
C LEU A 15 -5.15 6.39 6.85
N HIS A 16 -5.56 5.42 7.65
CA HIS A 16 -5.70 5.54 9.09
C HIS A 16 -4.72 4.61 9.80
N VAL A 17 -4.11 5.11 10.87
CA VAL A 17 -3.15 4.36 11.69
C VAL A 17 -3.83 4.06 13.02
N HIS A 18 -4.13 2.79 13.29
CA HIS A 18 -4.80 2.39 14.52
C HIS A 18 -3.86 2.38 15.73
N GLY A 19 -2.60 1.96 15.53
CA GLY A 19 -1.63 1.89 16.61
C GLY A 19 -0.40 1.06 16.27
N LYS A 20 0.56 1.04 17.19
CA LYS A 20 1.79 0.26 17.07
C LYS A 20 1.58 -1.15 17.62
N ARG A 21 1.98 -2.16 16.84
CA ARG A 21 1.96 -3.58 17.19
C ARG A 21 3.21 -3.95 17.99
N GLU A 22 3.16 -5.11 18.66
CA GLU A 22 4.28 -5.65 19.45
C GLU A 22 5.52 -5.96 18.59
N ASP A 23 5.33 -6.26 17.30
CA ASP A 23 6.40 -6.52 16.34
C ASP A 23 7.05 -5.25 15.77
N GLY A 24 6.64 -4.06 16.23
CA GLY A 24 7.21 -2.78 15.83
C GLY A 24 6.56 -2.14 14.60
N PHE A 25 5.60 -2.78 13.95
CA PHE A 25 4.83 -2.21 12.84
C PHE A 25 3.60 -1.45 13.34
N HIS A 26 2.85 -0.85 12.41
CA HIS A 26 1.55 -0.24 12.70
C HIS A 26 0.41 -1.04 12.07
N GLU A 27 -0.71 -1.12 12.78
CA GLU A 27 -1.96 -1.57 12.20
C GLU A 27 -2.58 -0.42 11.39
N LEU A 28 -2.90 -0.68 10.12
CA LEU A 28 -3.33 0.33 9.16
C LEU A 28 -4.65 -0.07 8.50
N GLU A 29 -5.50 0.92 8.25
CA GLU A 29 -6.69 0.81 7.41
C GLU A 29 -6.55 1.80 6.24
N THR A 30 -6.81 1.35 5.01
CA THR A 30 -6.69 2.19 3.81
C THR A 30 -7.46 1.59 2.63
N ILE A 31 -7.89 2.44 1.68
CA ILE A 31 -8.43 2.03 0.39
C ILE A 31 -7.35 2.21 -0.68
N PHE A 32 -7.03 1.14 -1.40
CA PHE A 32 -6.07 1.19 -2.52
C PHE A 32 -6.77 1.48 -3.84
N GLN A 33 -6.22 2.42 -4.62
CA GLN A 33 -6.66 2.74 -5.98
C GLN A 33 -5.48 2.68 -6.93
N MET A 34 -5.62 1.99 -8.06
CA MET A 34 -4.62 1.99 -9.13
C MET A 34 -4.64 3.31 -9.92
N VAL A 35 -3.48 3.73 -10.42
CA VAL A 35 -3.30 4.87 -11.34
C VAL A 35 -2.67 4.44 -12.66
#